data_AF-A0A6A8MUB4-F1
#
_entry.id   AF-A0A6A8MUB4-F1
#
_cell.length_a   1.000
_cell.length_b   1.000
_cell.length_c   1.000
_cell.angle_alpha   90.00
_cell.angle_beta   90.00
_cell.angle_gamma   90.00
#
_symmetry.space_group_name_H-M   'P 1'
#
loop_
_entity.id
_entity.type
_entity.pdbx_description
1 polymer ?
#
loop_
_entity_poly.entity_id
_entity_poly.type
_entity_poly.pdbx_seq_one_letter_code
_entity_poly.pdbx_strand_id
1 'polypeptide(L)' 'KAITTLDFGGVLVNEVPTFRSDQMPYGGLRDSGNTREGPQYAVMEMTETRLVILPLPTTSEK' A
#
# COMPACT_ATOMS: atom_id res chain seq x y z
N LYS A 1 11.10 15.52 -16.80
CA LYS A 1 9.88 16.29 -17.09
C LYS A 1 8.62 15.49 -16.79
N ALA A 2 8.41 14.30 -17.37
CA ALA A 2 7.23 13.47 -17.12
C ALA A 2 6.90 13.29 -15.62
N ILE A 3 7.88 12.90 -14.79
CA ILE A 3 7.73 12.70 -13.33
C ILE A 3 7.20 13.95 -12.61
N THR A 4 7.54 15.16 -13.10
CA THR A 4 7.19 16.42 -12.44
C THR A 4 5.96 17.10 -13.06
N THR A 5 5.42 16.59 -14.17
CA THR A 5 4.34 17.25 -14.91
C THR A 5 3.10 16.39 -15.10
N LEU A 6 3.24 15.07 -15.06
CA LEU A 6 2.13 14.15 -15.22
C LEU A 6 1.49 13.86 -13.87
N ASP A 7 0.19 13.60 -13.92
CA ASP A 7 -0.61 13.13 -12.79
C ASP A 7 -0.90 11.64 -12.99
N PHE A 8 -0.23 10.78 -12.23
CA PHE A 8 -0.20 9.33 -12.49
C PHE A 8 -0.20 8.49 -11.21
N GLY A 9 -0.71 7.27 -11.30
CA GLY A 9 -0.55 6.23 -10.27
C GLY A 9 0.84 5.57 -10.29
N GLY A 10 1.41 5.39 -11.48
CA GLY A 10 2.79 4.94 -11.70
C GLY A 10 3.33 5.45 -13.04
N VAL A 11 4.64 5.73 -13.11
CA VAL A 11 5.34 6.11 -14.35
C VAL A 11 6.58 5.26 -14.54
N LEU A 12 6.71 4.68 -15.71
CA LEU A 12 7.86 3.87 -16.13
C LEU A 12 8.71 4.74 -17.08
N VAL A 13 9.98 4.95 -16.76
CA VAL A 13 10.89 5.77 -17.57
C VAL A 13 11.84 4.85 -18.31
N ASN A 14 11.80 4.89 -19.65
CA ASN A 14 12.59 4.02 -20.52
C ASN A 14 12.36 2.52 -20.26
N GLU A 15 11.16 2.17 -19.81
CA GLU A 15 10.78 0.79 -19.47
C GLU A 15 9.51 0.37 -20.20
N VAL A 16 9.30 -0.94 -20.31
CA VAL A 16 8.11 -1.51 -20.98
C VAL A 16 6.86 -1.35 -20.10
N PRO A 17 5.69 -0.99 -20.64
CA PRO A 17 4.46 -0.80 -19.85
C PRO A 17 3.98 -2.04 -19.10
N THR A 18 4.45 -3.23 -19.50
CA THR A 18 4.13 -4.52 -18.88
C THR A 18 5.08 -4.89 -17.74
N PHE A 19 6.06 -4.04 -17.43
CA PHE A 19 6.96 -4.26 -16.31
C PHE A 19 6.16 -4.42 -15.02
N ARG A 20 6.44 -5.50 -14.30
CA ARG A 20 5.81 -5.83 -13.04
C ARG A 20 6.83 -6.35 -12.06
N SER A 21 6.76 -5.86 -10.84
CA SER A 21 7.41 -6.45 -9.67
C SER A 21 6.33 -6.87 -8.68
N ASP A 22 6.53 -8.00 -8.01
CA ASP A 22 5.52 -8.56 -7.10
C ASP A 22 5.16 -7.63 -5.95
N GLN A 23 6.12 -6.81 -5.50
CA GLN A 23 5.94 -5.90 -4.36
C GLN A 23 5.52 -4.48 -4.79
N MET A 24 5.40 -4.21 -6.10
CA MET A 24 5.12 -2.85 -6.54
C MET A 24 3.69 -2.44 -6.17
N PRO A 25 3.48 -1.18 -5.74
CA PRO A 25 2.13 -0.61 -5.71
C PRO A 25 1.56 -0.63 -7.12
N TYR A 26 0.35 -1.15 -7.27
CA TYR A 26 -0.40 -1.09 -8.52
C TYR A 26 -1.67 -0.30 -8.31
N GLY A 27 -2.02 0.61 -9.22
CA GLY A 27 -3.21 1.42 -9.00
C GLY A 27 -3.25 2.63 -9.91
N GLY A 28 -4.48 3.05 -10.17
CA GLY A 28 -4.79 4.18 -11.00
C GLY A 28 -4.94 5.48 -10.23
N LEU A 29 -5.21 6.53 -10.98
CA LEU A 29 -5.73 7.79 -10.48
C LEU A 29 -6.93 8.22 -11.33
N ARG A 30 -7.89 8.94 -10.72
CA ARG A 30 -9.12 9.45 -11.39
C ARG A 30 -9.96 8.28 -11.91
N ASP A 31 -10.32 8.30 -13.19
CA ASP A 31 -11.18 7.30 -13.82
C ASP A 31 -10.53 5.91 -13.89
N SER A 32 -9.22 5.81 -13.67
CA SER A 32 -8.52 4.52 -13.57
C SER A 32 -8.60 3.88 -12.18
N GLY A 33 -9.26 4.54 -11.22
CA GLY A 33 -9.44 4.06 -9.85
C GLY A 33 -8.75 4.94 -8.81
N ASN A 34 -9.05 4.70 -7.53
CA ASN A 34 -8.49 5.42 -6.39
C ASN A 34 -7.78 4.50 -5.37
N THR A 35 -7.83 3.19 -5.58
CA THR A 35 -7.22 2.19 -4.70
C THR A 35 -5.81 1.85 -5.15
N ARG A 36 -5.04 1.21 -4.26
CA ARG A 36 -3.72 0.68 -4.56
C ARG A 36 -3.68 -0.79 -4.18
N GLU A 37 -3.31 -1.61 -5.14
CA GLU A 37 -3.06 -3.03 -5.04
C GLU A 37 -1.56 -3.31 -4.91
N GLY A 38 -1.22 -4.59 -4.75
CA GLY A 38 0.10 -5.07 -4.36
C GLY A 38 0.05 -5.63 -2.93
N PRO A 39 0.92 -6.59 -2.55
CA PRO A 39 0.74 -7.39 -1.33
C PRO A 39 0.50 -6.57 -0.06
N GLN A 40 1.33 -5.55 0.18
CA GLN A 40 1.21 -4.68 1.35
C GLN A 40 -0.08 -3.83 1.32
N TYR A 41 -0.42 -3.24 0.17
CA TYR A 41 -1.57 -2.36 0.06
C TYR A 41 -2.88 -3.13 0.12
N ALA A 42 -2.93 -4.31 -0.52
CA ALA A 42 -4.07 -5.22 -0.45
C ALA A 42 -4.33 -5.69 0.99
N VAL A 43 -3.27 -6.02 1.75
CA VAL A 43 -3.42 -6.34 3.19
C VAL A 43 -4.02 -5.14 3.93
N MET A 44 -3.53 -3.93 3.70
CA MET A 44 -4.05 -2.73 4.38
C MET A 44 -5.49 -2.40 3.99
N GLU A 45 -5.90 -2.63 2.74
CA GLU A 45 -7.26 -2.33 2.25
C GLU A 45 -8.26 -3.41 2.66
N MET A 46 -7.82 -4.67 2.76
CA MET A 46 -8.67 -5.80 3.17
C MET A 46 -8.65 -6.08 4.67
N THR A 47 -7.92 -5.30 5.46
CA THR A 47 -7.87 -5.45 6.93
C THR A 47 -8.15 -4.13 7.64
N GLU A 48 -8.66 -4.23 8.87
CA GLU A 48 -8.92 -3.07 9.72
C GLU A 48 -7.90 -3.04 10.87
N THR A 49 -7.30 -1.87 11.09
CA THR A 49 -6.38 -1.70 12.22
C THR A 49 -7.17 -1.68 13.53
N ARG A 50 -6.84 -2.58 14.46
CA ARG A 50 -7.48 -2.64 15.78
C ARG A 50 -6.47 -2.39 16.89
N LEU A 51 -6.81 -1.47 17.80
CA LEU A 51 -6.02 -1.20 19.00
C LEU A 51 -6.52 -2.06 20.16
N VAL A 52 -5.61 -2.78 20.80
CA VAL A 52 -5.87 -3.53 22.03
C VAL A 52 -4.89 -3.07 23.10
N ILE A 53 -5.41 -2.63 24.25
CA ILE A 53 -4.62 -2.23 25.42
C ILE A 53 -4.81 -3.33 26.46
N LEU A 54 -3.71 -3.95 26.87
CA LEU A 54 -3.71 -4.98 27.90
C LEU A 54 -3.04 -4.43 29.17
N PRO A 55 -3.60 -4.69 30.35
CA PRO A 55 -2.90 -4.39 31.59
C PRO A 55 -1.64 -5.26 31.69
N LEU A 56 -0.58 -4.72 32.28
CA LEU A 56 0.61 -5.52 32.59
C LEU A 56 0.23 -6.61 33.58
N PRO A 57 0.78 -7.83 33.44
CA PRO A 57 0.54 -8.89 34.41
C PRO A 57 1.07 -8.41 35.76
N THR A 58 0.17 -8.26 36.74
CA THR A 58 0.59 -8.16 38.13
C THR A 58 1.11 -9.53 38.52
N THR A 59 2.42 -9.68 38.64
CA THR A 59 3.03 -10.84 39.28
C THR A 59 2.42 -10.95 40.67
N SER A 60 1.48 -11.89 40.89
CA SER A 60 1.16 -12.30 42.25
C SER A 60 2.35 -13.13 42.71
N GLU A 61 3.31 -12.49 43.37
CA GLU A 61 4.14 -13.22 44.30
C GLU A 61 3.22 -13.81 45.36
N LYS A 62 3.09 -15.14 45.34
CA LYS A 62 2.57 -16.03 46.39
C LYS A 62 1.30 -15.62 47.13
#